data_AF-A0A4S4L1M8-F1
#
_entry.id   AF-A0A4S4L1M8-F1
#
_cell.length_a   1.000
_cell.length_b   1.000
_cell.length_c   1.000
_cell.angle_alpha   90.00
_cell.angle_beta   90.00
_cell.angle_gamma   90.00
#
_symmetry.space_group_name_H-M   'P 1'
#
loop_
_entity.id
_entity.type
_entity.pdbx_description
1 polymer ?
#
loop_
_entity_poly.entity_id
_entity_poly.type
_entity_poly.pdbx_seq_one_letter_code
_entity_poly.pdbx_strand_id
1 'polypeptide(L)'
;MTKYTDKGELHSNAILFAVRITLLIIFEQRAKGGAGLIVTEETFIVHTEWQHASGIWSSEPVAAWKKITDAVHAQDAKIFCQHLGRVSRPDTPEQVKSSLPVCAPSAISARGGRFRFLPGQTGYVTSTEVPDPTIIIEQYKQAAINAKEANFF
;
A
#
# COMPACT_ATOMS: atom_id res chain seq x y z
N MET A 1 -36.71 -14.14 -4.74
CA MET A 1 -36.23 -12.81 -4.29
C MET A 1 -34.74 -12.78 -4.56
N THR A 2 -34.33 -12.18 -5.68
CA THR A 2 -32.98 -12.32 -6.21
C THR A 2 -32.32 -10.95 -6.32
N LYS A 3 -31.20 -10.80 -5.62
CA LYS A 3 -30.04 -9.91 -5.89
C LYS A 3 -30.30 -8.40 -5.98
N TYR A 4 -30.07 -7.72 -4.86
CA TYR A 4 -29.77 -6.28 -4.78
C TYR A 4 -28.45 -6.01 -4.01
N THR A 5 -27.47 -6.90 -4.17
CA THR A 5 -26.09 -6.76 -3.68
C THR A 5 -25.17 -7.03 -4.86
N ASP A 6 -24.81 -6.01 -5.64
CA ASP A 6 -23.74 -6.20 -6.65
C ASP A 6 -23.22 -4.90 -7.30
N LYS A 7 -24.01 -3.82 -7.42
CA LYS A 7 -23.57 -2.65 -8.20
C LYS A 7 -22.38 -1.89 -7.59
N GLY A 8 -22.33 -1.73 -6.27
CA GLY A 8 -21.21 -1.05 -5.60
C GLY A 8 -19.93 -1.89 -5.58
N GLU A 9 -20.06 -3.20 -5.46
CA GLU A 9 -18.95 -4.15 -5.38
C GLU A 9 -18.33 -4.39 -6.77
N LEU A 10 -19.16 -4.55 -7.81
CA LEU A 10 -18.73 -4.62 -9.20
C LEU A 10 -18.02 -3.33 -9.66
N HIS A 11 -18.52 -2.16 -9.26
CA HIS A 11 -17.88 -0.88 -9.60
C HIS A 11 -16.53 -0.70 -8.88
N SER A 12 -16.45 -1.07 -7.61
CA SER A 12 -15.19 -1.08 -6.85
C SER A 12 -14.16 -2.04 -7.46
N ASN A 13 -14.58 -3.25 -7.83
CA ASN A 13 -13.71 -4.24 -8.47
C ASN A 13 -13.20 -3.80 -9.84
N ALA A 14 -14.04 -3.11 -10.63
CA ALA A 14 -13.65 -2.54 -11.91
C ALA A 14 -12.62 -1.40 -11.74
N ILE A 15 -12.78 -0.55 -10.72
CA ILE A 15 -11.81 0.51 -10.39
C ILE A 15 -10.48 -0.10 -9.94
N LEU A 16 -10.52 -1.08 -9.02
CA LEU A 16 -9.32 -1.81 -8.57
C LEU A 16 -8.59 -2.49 -9.74
N PHE A 17 -9.32 -3.10 -10.66
CA PHE A 17 -8.76 -3.70 -11.86
C PHE A 17 -8.11 -2.66 -12.79
N ALA A 18 -8.77 -1.53 -13.04
CA ALA A 18 -8.24 -0.45 -13.86
C ALA A 18 -6.97 0.17 -13.25
N VAL A 19 -6.95 0.39 -11.93
CA VAL A 19 -5.76 0.89 -11.21
C VAL A 19 -4.59 -0.09 -11.35
N ARG A 20 -4.83 -1.40 -11.15
CA ARG A 20 -3.79 -2.43 -11.28
C ARG A 20 -3.22 -2.52 -12.71
N ILE A 21 -4.07 -2.43 -13.73
CA ILE A 21 -3.61 -2.38 -15.14
C ILE A 21 -2.80 -1.11 -15.41
N THR A 22 -3.25 0.03 -14.89
CA THR A 22 -2.59 1.32 -15.11
C THR A 22 -1.18 1.32 -14.51
N LEU A 23 -0.99 0.76 -13.31
CA LEU A 23 0.34 0.64 -12.69
C LEU A 23 1.29 -0.24 -13.50
N LEU A 24 0.80 -1.37 -14.02
CA LEU A 24 1.59 -2.23 -14.92
C LEU A 24 2.09 -1.43 -16.12
N ILE A 25 1.18 -0.75 -16.83
CA ILE A 25 1.52 0.06 -18.00
C ILE A 25 2.53 1.15 -17.62
N ILE A 26 2.30 1.85 -16.51
CA ILE A 26 3.17 2.93 -16.01
C ILE A 26 4.60 2.44 -15.81
N PHE A 27 4.81 1.34 -15.11
CA PHE A 27 6.14 0.83 -14.81
C PHE A 27 6.82 0.19 -16.03
N GLU A 28 6.07 -0.57 -16.83
CA GLU A 28 6.58 -1.15 -18.07
C GLU A 28 7.04 -0.06 -19.06
N GLN A 29 6.25 1.00 -19.24
CA GLN A 29 6.63 2.12 -20.13
C GLN A 29 7.88 2.85 -19.65
N ARG A 30 8.05 3.03 -18.33
CA ARG A 30 9.26 3.63 -17.76
C ARG A 30 10.48 2.75 -18.02
N ALA A 31 10.33 1.43 -17.90
CA ALA A 31 11.37 0.47 -18.21
C ALA A 31 11.74 0.51 -19.71
N LYS A 32 10.74 0.49 -20.61
CA LYS A 32 10.92 0.65 -22.06
C LYS A 32 11.60 1.97 -22.44
N GLY A 33 11.37 3.03 -21.67
CA GLY A 33 12.00 4.34 -21.84
C GLY A 33 13.48 4.39 -21.46
N GLY A 34 14.07 3.28 -20.99
CA GLY A 34 15.50 3.18 -20.66
C GLY A 34 15.84 3.42 -19.19
N ALA A 35 14.86 3.36 -18.28
CA ALA A 35 15.15 3.45 -16.84
C ALA A 35 15.90 2.19 -16.37
N GLY A 36 17.12 2.35 -15.87
CA GLY A 36 17.90 1.23 -15.32
C GLY A 36 17.41 0.73 -13.96
N LEU A 37 16.86 1.63 -13.14
CA LEU A 37 16.23 1.32 -11.85
C LEU A 37 14.93 2.12 -11.71
N ILE A 38 13.88 1.41 -11.31
CA ILE A 38 12.59 1.96 -10.94
C ILE A 38 12.41 1.77 -9.44
N VAL A 39 11.94 2.81 -8.76
CA VAL A 39 11.47 2.69 -7.36
C VAL A 39 9.96 2.78 -7.40
N THR A 40 9.27 1.84 -6.76
CA THR A 40 7.80 1.85 -6.71
C THR A 40 7.30 3.12 -6.04
N GLU A 41 6.02 3.41 -6.25
CA GLU A 41 5.28 4.19 -5.28
C GLU A 41 5.31 3.52 -3.90
N GLU A 42 4.95 4.29 -2.88
CA GLU A 42 4.89 3.84 -1.50
C GLU A 42 4.02 2.56 -1.38
N THR A 43 4.64 1.48 -0.89
CA THR A 43 4.03 0.16 -0.71
C THR A 43 3.95 -0.19 0.76
N PHE A 44 2.73 -0.31 1.26
CA PHE A 44 2.50 -0.54 2.68
C PHE A 44 2.82 -1.99 3.08
N ILE A 45 3.45 -2.14 4.25
CA ILE A 45 3.84 -3.44 4.84
C ILE A 45 2.74 -4.06 5.70
N VAL A 46 1.72 -3.27 6.01
CA VAL A 46 0.50 -3.63 6.74
C VAL A 46 -0.69 -2.90 6.12
N HIS A 47 -1.91 -3.29 6.45
CA HIS A 47 -3.09 -2.53 6.05
C HIS A 47 -2.99 -1.06 6.52
N THR A 48 -3.50 -0.16 5.68
CA THR A 48 -3.35 1.30 5.80
C THR A 48 -4.70 2.00 5.78
N GLU A 49 -4.71 3.28 6.10
CA GLU A 49 -5.87 4.16 6.10
C GLU A 49 -6.28 4.62 4.69
N TRP A 50 -5.47 4.36 3.67
CA TRP A 50 -5.68 4.80 2.28
C TRP A 50 -6.46 3.79 1.45
N GLN A 51 -7.56 4.26 0.85
CA GLN A 51 -8.30 3.47 -0.13
C GLN A 51 -7.46 3.19 -1.37
N HIS A 52 -7.50 1.95 -1.84
CA HIS A 52 -6.78 1.49 -3.04
C HIS A 52 -5.24 1.60 -2.96
N ALA A 53 -4.68 1.79 -1.76
CA ALA A 53 -3.25 1.84 -1.59
C ALA A 53 -2.56 0.53 -1.99
N SER A 54 -1.35 0.66 -2.52
CA SER A 54 -0.52 -0.48 -2.85
C SER A 54 0.01 -1.16 -1.57
N GLY A 55 0.11 -2.49 -1.60
CA GLY A 55 0.44 -3.28 -0.43
C GLY A 55 1.35 -4.44 -0.74
N ILE A 56 2.00 -4.98 0.29
CA ILE A 56 2.78 -6.22 0.19
C ILE A 56 2.58 -7.15 1.40
N TRP A 57 1.50 -6.96 2.17
CA TRP A 57 1.27 -7.66 3.43
C TRP A 57 0.57 -9.03 3.30
N SER A 58 0.09 -9.40 2.11
CA SER A 58 -0.60 -10.67 1.86
C SER A 58 -0.33 -11.22 0.45
N SER A 59 -0.77 -12.45 0.19
CA SER A 59 -0.50 -13.16 -1.08
C SER A 59 -1.15 -12.52 -2.30
N GLU A 60 -2.31 -11.87 -2.15
CA GLU A 60 -3.01 -11.24 -3.27
C GLU A 60 -2.23 -10.02 -3.83
N PRO A 61 -1.81 -9.03 -3.02
CA PRO A 61 -0.92 -7.97 -3.49
C PRO A 61 0.42 -8.48 -4.01
N VAL A 62 1.01 -9.52 -3.40
CA VAL A 62 2.25 -10.16 -3.89
C VAL A 62 2.07 -10.66 -5.33
N ALA A 63 1.00 -11.41 -5.60
CA ALA A 63 0.71 -11.93 -6.93
C ALA A 63 0.41 -10.81 -7.95
N ALA A 64 -0.18 -9.69 -7.50
CA ALA A 64 -0.40 -8.53 -8.36
C ALA A 64 0.91 -7.84 -8.71
N TRP A 65 1.79 -7.60 -7.73
CA TRP A 65 3.11 -7.01 -7.93
C TRP A 65 4.00 -7.85 -8.82
N LYS A 66 3.97 -9.18 -8.66
CA LYS A 66 4.75 -10.09 -9.50
C LYS A 66 4.53 -9.88 -10.99
N LYS A 67 3.29 -9.58 -11.41
CA LYS A 67 2.99 -9.28 -12.83
C LYS A 67 3.69 -8.00 -13.31
N ILE A 68 3.79 -7.01 -12.43
CA ILE A 68 4.41 -5.71 -12.72
C ILE A 68 5.93 -5.88 -12.78
N THR A 69 6.52 -6.53 -11.78
CA THR A 69 7.97 -6.74 -11.73
C THR A 69 8.45 -7.62 -12.89
N ASP A 70 7.71 -8.68 -13.23
CA ASP A 70 8.02 -9.53 -14.39
C ASP A 70 7.96 -8.72 -15.71
N ALA A 71 7.00 -7.80 -15.85
CA ALA A 71 6.92 -6.92 -17.02
C ALA A 71 8.08 -5.91 -17.10
N VAL A 72 8.53 -5.37 -15.96
CA VAL A 72 9.71 -4.48 -15.90
C VAL A 72 11.00 -5.25 -16.21
N HIS A 73 11.16 -6.43 -15.63
CA HIS A 73 12.32 -7.29 -15.85
C HIS A 73 12.42 -7.77 -17.30
N ALA A 74 11.29 -7.97 -17.99
CA ALA A 74 11.27 -8.27 -19.42
C ALA A 74 11.83 -7.15 -20.31
N GLN A 75 11.96 -5.93 -19.77
CA GLN A 75 12.59 -4.78 -20.44
C GLN A 75 14.04 -4.53 -19.96
N ASP A 76 14.64 -5.50 -19.27
CA ASP A 76 16.02 -5.46 -18.75
C ASP A 76 16.29 -4.32 -17.73
N ALA A 77 15.23 -3.84 -17.08
CA ALA A 77 15.29 -2.86 -16.00
C ALA A 77 15.20 -3.54 -14.62
N LYS A 78 15.58 -2.83 -13.55
CA LYS A 78 15.36 -3.26 -12.16
C LYS A 78 14.22 -2.49 -11.51
N ILE A 79 13.55 -3.10 -10.53
CA ILE A 79 12.53 -2.44 -9.72
C ILE A 79 12.69 -2.77 -8.24
N PHE A 80 12.66 -1.72 -7.41
CA PHE A 80 12.81 -1.80 -5.95
C PHE A 80 11.52 -1.37 -5.25
N CYS A 81 11.11 -2.12 -4.23
CA CYS A 81 9.89 -1.85 -3.46
C CYS A 81 10.17 -0.82 -2.35
N GLN A 82 9.60 0.38 -2.46
CA GLN A 82 9.70 1.40 -1.42
C GLN A 82 8.62 1.20 -0.36
N HIS A 83 9.04 1.04 0.90
CA HIS A 83 8.13 0.96 2.03
C HIS A 83 7.95 2.30 2.75
N LEU A 84 6.73 2.57 3.18
CA LEU A 84 6.38 3.76 3.97
C LEU A 84 6.51 3.50 5.48
N GLY A 85 6.86 4.54 6.23
CA GLY A 85 6.64 4.67 7.67
C GLY A 85 5.39 5.50 8.02
N ARG A 86 4.98 5.57 9.29
CA ARG A 86 3.59 5.95 9.63
C ARG A 86 3.24 7.44 9.51
N VAL A 87 2.08 7.70 8.88
CA VAL A 87 1.24 8.91 9.02
C VAL A 87 -0.24 8.52 8.76
N SER A 88 -0.90 7.87 9.73
CA SER A 88 -2.23 7.27 9.54
C SER A 88 -3.31 7.82 10.46
N ARG A 89 -4.59 7.55 10.15
CA ARG A 89 -5.73 7.95 10.99
C ARG A 89 -6.65 6.77 11.35
N PRO A 90 -6.97 6.59 12.65
CA PRO A 90 -7.70 5.43 13.17
C PRO A 90 -9.16 5.40 12.75
N ASP A 91 -9.73 6.54 12.37
CA ASP A 91 -11.14 6.70 12.00
C ASP A 91 -11.42 6.47 10.51
N THR A 92 -10.39 6.21 9.70
CA THR A 92 -10.62 5.87 8.29
C THR A 92 -11.24 4.47 8.16
N PRO A 93 -12.09 4.23 7.13
CA PRO A 93 -12.69 2.92 6.91
C PRO A 93 -11.67 1.79 6.78
N GLU A 94 -10.54 2.02 6.10
CA GLU A 94 -9.53 0.98 5.88
C GLU A 94 -8.70 0.70 7.15
N GLN A 95 -8.40 1.72 7.96
CA GLN A 95 -7.74 1.50 9.25
C GLN A 95 -8.66 0.78 10.23
N VAL A 96 -9.96 1.12 10.27
CA VAL A 96 -10.95 0.40 11.09
C VAL A 96 -11.01 -1.07 10.69
N LYS A 97 -11.02 -1.38 9.38
CA LYS A 97 -10.99 -2.77 8.88
C LYS A 97 -9.71 -3.50 9.26
N SER A 98 -8.56 -2.82 9.28
CA SER A 98 -7.28 -3.44 9.64
C SER A 98 -7.26 -4.01 11.05
N SER A 99 -8.09 -3.47 11.96
CA SER A 99 -8.07 -3.77 13.41
C SER A 99 -6.71 -3.50 14.08
N LEU A 100 -5.79 -2.82 13.40
CA LEU A 100 -4.47 -2.46 13.94
C LEU A 100 -4.50 -1.03 14.51
N PRO A 101 -3.85 -0.79 15.65
CA PRO A 101 -3.66 0.57 16.14
C PRO A 101 -2.72 1.37 15.23
N VAL A 102 -2.96 2.68 15.14
CA VAL A 102 -2.01 3.61 14.50
C VAL A 102 -0.85 3.86 15.46
N CYS A 103 0.27 3.17 15.24
CA CYS A 103 1.40 3.10 16.15
C CYS A 103 2.55 4.06 15.83
N ALA A 104 3.21 4.64 16.84
CA ALA A 104 4.29 5.62 16.77
C ALA A 104 5.46 5.27 17.70
N PRO A 105 6.66 5.83 17.47
CA PRO A 105 7.70 5.83 18.51
C PRO A 105 7.29 6.55 19.80
N SER A 106 6.38 7.53 19.73
CA SER A 106 5.87 8.25 20.90
C SER A 106 4.46 8.76 20.66
N ALA A 107 3.66 8.89 21.72
CA ALA A 107 2.30 9.43 21.69
C ALA A 107 2.27 10.96 21.47
N ILE A 108 2.90 11.43 20.40
CA ILE A 108 2.98 12.85 20.00
C ILE A 108 2.35 12.99 18.62
N SER A 109 1.36 13.87 18.48
CA SER A 109 0.75 14.17 17.19
C SER A 109 1.71 15.02 16.34
N ALA A 110 1.76 14.73 15.04
CA ALA A 110 2.48 15.58 14.10
C ALA A 110 1.77 16.94 13.97
N ARG A 111 2.54 18.01 13.72
CA ARG A 111 1.98 19.35 13.48
C ARG A 111 1.48 19.46 12.03
N GLY A 112 0.34 20.11 11.83
CA GLY A 112 -0.24 20.30 10.50
C GLY A 112 -0.99 19.08 9.97
N GLY A 113 -1.07 18.94 8.65
CA GLY A 113 -1.76 17.84 7.98
C GLY A 113 -3.26 18.09 7.73
N ARG A 114 -3.74 17.59 6.59
CA ARG A 114 -5.17 17.40 6.31
C ARG A 114 -5.34 16.06 5.61
N PHE A 115 -6.20 15.19 6.14
CA PHE A 115 -6.62 14.01 5.41
C PHE A 115 -7.69 14.43 4.39
N ARG A 116 -7.27 14.53 3.13
CA ARG A 116 -8.05 15.12 2.04
C ARG A 116 -9.40 14.45 1.80
N PHE A 117 -9.55 13.21 2.25
CA PHE A 117 -10.73 12.37 2.03
C PHE A 117 -11.61 12.20 3.28
N LEU A 118 -11.21 12.75 4.43
CA LEU A 118 -12.04 12.73 5.62
C LEU A 118 -12.82 14.05 5.77
N PRO A 119 -14.10 14.01 6.16
CA PRO A 119 -14.89 15.22 6.35
C PRO A 119 -14.33 16.09 7.49
N GLY A 120 -14.28 17.41 7.27
CA GLY A 120 -13.84 18.39 8.27
C GLY A 120 -12.35 18.76 8.19
N GLN A 121 -11.82 19.38 9.25
CA GLN A 121 -10.39 19.67 9.39
C GLN A 121 -9.69 18.53 10.13
N THR A 122 -9.57 17.39 9.46
CA THR A 122 -8.91 16.22 10.01
C THR A 122 -7.39 16.40 9.99
N GLY A 123 -6.86 17.04 11.04
CA GLY A 123 -5.43 17.08 11.31
C GLY A 123 -4.88 15.70 11.71
N TYR A 124 -3.60 15.63 12.06
CA TYR A 124 -3.05 14.40 12.64
C TYR A 124 -3.61 14.13 14.04
N VAL A 125 -3.75 12.85 14.39
CA VAL A 125 -4.18 12.42 15.72
C VAL A 125 -3.00 11.98 16.56
N THR A 126 -3.16 12.03 17.89
CA THR A 126 -2.24 11.36 18.80
C THR A 126 -2.33 9.85 18.56
N SER A 127 -1.17 9.23 18.45
CA SER A 127 -1.07 7.81 18.16
C SER A 127 -0.75 6.98 19.37
N THR A 128 -0.97 5.68 19.23
CA THR A 128 -0.54 4.71 20.23
C THR A 128 0.97 4.58 20.16
N GLU A 129 1.63 4.64 21.31
CA GLU A 129 3.06 4.30 21.39
C GLU A 129 3.24 2.81 21.06
N VAL A 130 4.28 2.48 20.31
CA VAL A 130 4.66 1.10 20.02
C VAL A 130 5.17 0.48 21.33
N PRO A 131 4.49 -0.52 21.90
CA PRO A 131 4.92 -1.12 23.17
C PRO A 131 6.21 -1.94 23.02
N ASP A 132 6.44 -2.51 21.84
CA ASP A 132 7.65 -3.26 21.50
C ASP A 132 8.01 -3.04 20.02
N PRO A 133 9.17 -2.44 19.70
CA PRO A 133 9.60 -2.20 18.33
C PRO A 133 9.85 -3.49 17.52
N THR A 134 10.01 -4.65 18.17
CA THR A 134 10.20 -5.93 17.46
C THR A 134 9.03 -6.27 16.55
N ILE A 135 7.80 -5.83 16.89
CA ILE A 135 6.61 -6.02 16.07
C ILE A 135 6.81 -5.38 14.68
N ILE A 136 7.39 -4.18 14.63
CA ILE A 136 7.66 -3.47 13.38
C ILE A 136 8.77 -4.19 12.61
N ILE A 137 9.82 -4.66 13.30
CA ILE A 137 10.91 -5.41 12.66
C ILE A 137 10.37 -6.67 11.97
N GLU A 138 9.50 -7.43 12.63
CA GLU A 138 8.89 -8.62 12.04
C GLU A 138 7.96 -8.27 10.86
N GLN A 139 7.23 -7.15 10.92
CA GLN A 139 6.42 -6.67 9.79
C GLN A 139 7.30 -6.32 8.57
N TYR A 140 8.41 -5.59 8.77
CA TYR A 140 9.35 -5.28 7.68
C TYR A 140 10.01 -6.54 7.13
N LYS A 141 10.37 -7.49 7.99
CA LYS A 141 10.92 -8.78 7.57
C LYS A 141 9.93 -9.56 6.72
N GLN A 142 8.68 -9.65 7.12
CA GLN A 142 7.65 -10.32 6.33
C GLN A 142 7.41 -9.60 5.00
N ALA A 143 7.37 -8.27 4.99
CA ALA A 143 7.25 -7.49 3.78
C ALA A 143 8.42 -7.69 2.81
N ALA A 144 9.65 -7.80 3.33
CA ALA A 144 10.83 -8.09 2.52
C ALA A 144 10.77 -9.51 1.91
N ILE A 145 10.30 -10.51 2.66
CA ILE A 145 10.05 -11.86 2.14
C ILE A 145 9.02 -11.80 1.00
N ASN A 146 7.90 -11.11 1.23
CA ASN A 146 6.82 -10.97 0.26
C ASN A 146 7.27 -10.18 -0.98
N ALA A 147 8.12 -9.16 -0.82
CA ALA A 147 8.70 -8.41 -1.94
C ALA A 147 9.63 -9.30 -2.79
N LYS A 148 10.41 -10.16 -2.15
CA LYS A 148 11.23 -11.15 -2.85
C LYS A 148 10.36 -12.17 -3.61
N GLU A 149 9.27 -12.64 -3.00
CA GLU A 149 8.28 -13.49 -3.69
C GLU A 149 7.62 -12.79 -4.88
N ALA A 150 7.40 -11.48 -4.77
CA ALA A 150 6.91 -10.62 -5.84
C ALA A 150 7.99 -10.26 -6.89
N ASN A 151 9.19 -10.84 -6.82
CA ASN A 151 10.29 -10.61 -7.77
C ASN A 151 10.78 -9.15 -7.81
N PHE A 152 10.79 -8.44 -6.67
CA PHE A 152 11.54 -7.18 -6.57
C PHE A 152 13.05 -7.46 -6.46
N PHE A 153 13.87 -6.51 -6.94
CA PHE A 153 15.34 -6.54 -6.86
C PHE A 153 15.84 -6.25 -5.43
#